data_AF-A0A963DCV5-F1
#
_entry.id   AF-A0A963DCV5-F1
#
_cell.length_a   1.000
_cell.length_b   1.000
_cell.length_c   1.000
_cell.angle_alpha   90.00
_cell.angle_beta   90.00
_cell.angle_gamma   90.00
#
_symmetry.space_group_name_H-M   'P 1'
#
loop_
_entity.id
_entity.type
_entity.pdbx_description
1 polymer ?
#
loop_
_entity_poly.entity_id
_entity_poly.type
_entity_poly.pdbx_seq_one_letter_code
_entity_poly.pdbx_strand_id
1 'polypeptide(L)' 'MSTIKSQINPRSEDYRANAEAMQALVTDLRTQAARIAEGGGEKARAKHTARGKLLPRERVNHLLDPGTPF' A
#
# COMPACT_ATOMS: atom_id res chain seq x y z
N MET A 1 -1.48 6.68 -34.74
CA MET A 1 -1.44 6.92 -33.27
C MET A 1 -0.25 7.82 -32.96
N SER A 2 -0.43 8.84 -32.13
CA SER A 2 0.67 9.71 -31.68
C SER A 2 1.42 9.05 -30.52
N THR A 3 2.66 8.65 -30.75
CA THR A 3 3.55 8.09 -29.73
C THR A 3 4.29 9.21 -28.99
N ILE A 4 4.23 9.23 -27.66
CA ILE A 4 5.05 10.14 -26.85
C ILE A 4 6.48 9.59 -26.80
N LYS A 5 7.45 10.38 -27.27
CA LYS A 5 8.88 10.07 -27.11
C LYS A 5 9.38 10.70 -25.82
N SER A 6 9.66 9.86 -24.82
CA SER A 6 10.28 10.32 -23.58
C SER A 6 11.68 10.86 -23.87
N GLN A 7 12.00 12.02 -23.29
CA GLN A 7 13.36 12.60 -23.32
C GLN A 7 14.12 12.32 -22.02
N ILE A 8 13.50 11.61 -21.07
CA ILE A 8 14.11 11.26 -19.80
C ILE A 8 15.11 10.13 -20.01
N ASN A 9 16.32 10.29 -19.48
CA ASN A 9 17.30 9.22 -19.37
C ASN A 9 17.23 8.59 -17.97
N PRO A 10 16.75 7.34 -17.80
CA PRO A 10 16.65 6.70 -16.48
C PRO A 10 18.00 6.41 -15.81
N ARG A 11 19.11 6.57 -16.53
CA ARG A 11 20.48 6.35 -16.03
C ARG A 11 21.18 7.65 -15.62
N SER A 12 20.56 8.82 -15.85
CA SER A 12 21.17 10.08 -15.42
C SER A 12 21.19 10.21 -13.90
N GLU A 13 22.12 10.99 -13.38
CA GLU A 13 22.22 11.26 -11.94
C GLU A 13 20.98 12.00 -11.42
N ASP A 14 20.49 12.99 -12.16
CA ASP A 14 19.26 13.72 -11.82
C ASP A 14 18.05 12.79 -11.70
N TYR A 15 17.90 11.83 -12.64
CA TYR A 15 16.81 10.87 -12.57
C TYR A 15 16.93 9.98 -11.34
N ARG A 16 18.14 9.51 -11.03
CA ARG A 16 18.41 8.68 -9.85
C ARG A 16 18.10 9.43 -8.55
N ALA A 17 18.51 10.70 -8.45
CA ALA A 17 18.23 11.54 -7.28
C ALA A 17 16.72 11.75 -7.10
N ASN A 18 15.99 12.03 -8.18
CA ASN A 18 14.53 12.17 -8.15
C ASN A 18 13.84 10.85 -7.77
N ALA A 19 14.30 9.73 -8.32
CA ALA A 19 13.77 8.41 -8.02
C ALA A 19 14.00 8.04 -6.54
N GLU A 20 15.18 8.34 -5.98
CA GLU A 20 15.50 8.10 -4.58
C GLU A 20 14.61 8.93 -3.64
N ALA A 21 14.46 10.24 -3.93
CA ALA A 21 13.59 11.11 -3.15
C ALA A 21 12.13 10.63 -3.17
N MET A 22 11.62 10.25 -4.35
CA MET A 22 10.26 9.71 -4.48
C MET A 22 10.13 8.36 -3.75
N GLN A 23 11.13 7.50 -3.85
CA GLN A 23 11.12 6.19 -3.20
C GLN A 23 11.09 6.33 -1.67
N ALA A 24 11.76 7.32 -1.10
CA ALA A 24 11.69 7.62 0.33
C ALA A 24 10.25 7.97 0.76
N LEU A 25 9.56 8.85 0.02
CA LEU A 25 8.18 9.23 0.29
C LEU A 25 7.21 8.04 0.15
N VAL A 26 7.37 7.24 -0.90
CA VAL A 26 6.54 6.03 -1.10
C VAL A 26 6.76 5.03 0.04
N THR A 27 7.99 4.91 0.54
CA THR A 27 8.32 4.00 1.64
C THR A 27 7.69 4.46 2.94
N ASP A 28 7.75 5.76 3.26
CA ASP A 28 7.06 6.33 4.43
C ASP A 28 5.55 6.12 4.33
N LEU A 29 4.94 6.44 3.18
CA LEU A 29 3.52 6.23 2.93
C LEU A 29 3.10 4.77 3.18
N ARG A 30 3.86 3.81 2.62
CA ARG A 30 3.58 2.37 2.82
C ARG A 30 3.70 1.97 4.28
N THR A 31 4.69 2.51 5.00
CA THR A 31 4.89 2.25 6.42
C THR A 31 3.71 2.76 7.24
N GLN A 32 3.25 3.98 6.98
CA GLN A 32 2.08 4.54 7.67
C GLN A 32 0.80 3.79 7.32
N ALA A 33 0.59 3.44 6.06
CA ALA A 33 -0.56 2.67 5.63
C ALA A 33 -0.60 1.28 6.30
N ALA A 34 0.55 0.61 6.42
CA ALA A 34 0.66 -0.67 7.13
C ALA A 34 0.29 -0.52 8.61
N ARG A 35 0.83 0.51 9.29
CA ARG A 35 0.48 0.81 10.68
C ARG A 35 -1.01 1.07 10.87
N ILE A 36 -1.63 1.85 9.98
CA ILE A 36 -3.07 2.13 10.02
C ILE A 36 -3.89 0.86 9.77
N ALA A 37 -3.40 -0.05 8.93
CA ALA A 37 -4.07 -1.32 8.64
C ALA A 37 -4.17 -2.24 9.88
N GLU A 38 -3.33 -2.05 10.90
CA GLU A 38 -3.46 -2.73 12.20
C GLU A 38 -4.70 -2.31 12.99
N GLY A 39 -5.33 -1.18 12.64
CA GLY A 39 -6.53 -0.67 13.29
C GLY A 39 -6.29 -0.30 14.75
N GLY A 40 -7.07 -0.89 15.66
CA GLY A 40 -6.97 -0.64 17.11
C GLY A 40 -5.78 -1.30 17.81
N GLY A 41 -4.78 -1.78 17.06
CA GLY A 41 -3.64 -2.53 17.57
C GLY A 41 -3.94 -3.98 17.93
N GLU A 42 -2.89 -4.74 18.21
CA GLU A 42 -2.94 -6.20 18.41
C GLU A 42 -3.94 -6.63 19.48
N LYS A 43 -3.93 -5.97 20.65
CA LYS A 43 -4.82 -6.31 21.77
C LYS A 43 -6.31 -6.18 21.39
N ALA A 44 -6.68 -5.14 20.65
CA ALA A 44 -8.06 -4.95 20.23
C ALA A 44 -8.46 -5.97 19.15
N ARG A 45 -7.55 -6.29 18.22
CA ARG A 45 -7.74 -7.33 17.21
C ARG A 45 -7.93 -8.71 17.83
N ALA A 46 -7.09 -9.08 18.79
CA ALA A 46 -7.18 -10.35 19.52
C ALA A 46 -8.52 -10.45 20.26
N LYS A 47 -8.95 -9.39 20.96
CA LYS A 47 -10.26 -9.37 21.63
C LYS A 47 -11.44 -9.51 20.66
N HIS A 48 -11.34 -8.91 19.47
CA HIS A 48 -12.39 -8.98 18.45
C HIS A 48 -12.48 -10.37 17.82
N THR A 49 -11.34 -10.96 17.47
CA THR A 49 -11.26 -12.31 16.89
C THR A 49 -11.60 -13.41 17.90
N ALA A 50 -11.25 -13.25 19.18
CA ALA A 50 -11.65 -14.17 20.26
C ALA A 50 -13.18 -14.28 20.43
N ARG A 51 -13.95 -13.32 19.89
CA ARG A 51 -15.43 -13.38 19.84
C ARG A 51 -15.97 -14.07 18.58
N GLY A 52 -15.12 -14.74 17.80
CA GLY A 52 -15.47 -15.40 16.55
C GLY A 52 -15.80 -14.44 15.40
N LYS A 53 -15.38 -13.17 15.49
CA LYS A 53 -15.69 -12.14 14.49
C LYS A 53 -14.50 -11.88 13.58
N LEU A 54 -14.77 -11.80 12.28
CA LEU A 54 -13.81 -11.28 11.30
C LEU A 54 -13.52 -9.79 11.56
N LEU A 55 -12.27 -9.39 11.34
CA LEU A 55 -11.84 -7.99 11.34
C LEU A 55 -12.47 -7.23 10.15
N PRO A 56 -12.61 -5.90 10.23
CA PRO A 56 -13.22 -5.12 9.14
C PRO A 56 -12.59 -5.35 7.77
N ARG A 57 -11.25 -5.34 7.67
CA ARG A 57 -10.54 -5.60 6.40
C ARG A 57 -10.71 -7.04 5.89
N GLU A 58 -10.76 -8.02 6.79
CA GLU A 58 -11.05 -9.40 6.41
C GLU A 58 -12.46 -9.52 5.81
N ARG A 59 -13.45 -8.85 6.40
CA ARG A 59 -14.82 -8.84 5.83
C ARG A 59 -14.87 -8.26 4.43
N VAL A 60 -14.11 -7.19 4.17
CA VAL A 60 -14.02 -6.61 2.82
C VAL A 60 -13.38 -7.62 1.87
N ASN A 61 -12.27 -8.26 2.25
CA ASN A 61 -11.63 -9.27 1.42
C ASN A 61 -12.56 -10.47 1.11
N HIS A 62 -13.42 -10.86 2.04
CA HIS A 62 -14.42 -11.92 1.82
C HIS A 62 -15.63 -11.46 0.99
N LEU A 63 -15.91 -10.16 0.96
CA LEU A 63 -17.01 -9.58 0.18
C LEU A 63 -16.64 -9.41 -1.30
N LEU A 64 -15.37 -9.15 -1.57
CA LEU A 64 -14.85 -8.92 -2.91
C LEU A 64 -14.72 -10.23 -3.69
N ASP A 65 -14.93 -10.16 -5.01
CA ASP A 65 -14.73 -11.32 -5.88
C ASP A 65 -13.24 -11.71 -5.92
N PRO A 66 -12.90 -13.01 -5.92
CA PRO A 66 -11.52 -13.45 -5.96
C PRO A 66 -10.75 -12.86 -7.16
N GLY A 67 -9.62 -12.22 -6.87
CA GLY A 67 -8.76 -11.60 -7.88
C GLY A 67 -9.19 -10.20 -8.32
N THR A 68 -10.26 -9.63 -7.75
CA THR A 68 -10.58 -8.21 -7.97
C THR A 68 -9.55 -7.32 -7.27
N PRO A 69 -8.96 -6.34 -7.97
CA PRO A 69 -8.06 -5.38 -7.33
C PRO A 69 -8.79 -4.51 -6.30
N PHE A 70 -8.21 -4.38 -5.11
CA PHE A 70 -8.69 -3.52 -4.01
C PHE A 70 -7.55 -3.03 -3.12
#